data_AF-A0A662VJH3-F1
#
_entry.id   AF-A0A662VJH3-F1
#
_cell.length_a   1.000
_cell.length_b   1.000
_cell.length_c   1.000
_cell.angle_alpha   90.00
_cell.angle_beta   90.00
_cell.angle_gamma   90.00
#
_symmetry.space_group_name_H-M   'P 1'
#
loop_
_entity.id
_entity.type
_entity.pdbx_description
1 polymer ?
#
loop_
_entity_poly.entity_id
_entity_poly.type
_entity_poly.pdbx_seq_one_letter_code
_entity_poly.pdbx_strand_id
1 'polypeptide(L)'
;MITEVIEKIANKEGVEKEKLMTLSLIAYLNEKKKKYMEERLEILRRYNVNSTKELEEKIRKGEISEHPAWEDLITLENLEEIIKETSDDIRNLQKAL
;
A
#
# COMPACT_ATOMS: atom_id res chain seq x y z
N MET A 1 -29.43 1.41 -11.42
CA MET A 1 -28.61 2.63 -11.57
C MET A 1 -27.12 2.36 -11.62
N ILE A 2 -26.40 1.97 -10.54
CA ILE A 2 -24.93 1.72 -10.65
C ILE A 2 -24.59 0.36 -11.30
N THR A 3 -25.34 -0.68 -10.95
CA THR A 3 -25.17 -2.04 -11.48
C THR A 3 -25.34 -2.10 -13.00
N GLU A 4 -26.33 -1.38 -13.54
CA GLU A 4 -26.60 -1.27 -14.99
C GLU A 4 -25.46 -0.56 -15.72
N VAL A 5 -24.82 0.44 -15.09
CA VAL A 5 -23.65 1.12 -15.66
C VAL A 5 -22.46 0.17 -15.73
N ILE A 6 -22.22 -0.61 -14.67
CA ILE A 6 -21.14 -1.62 -14.67
C ILE A 6 -21.39 -2.67 -15.76
N GLU A 7 -22.62 -3.17 -15.89
CA GLU A 7 -23.00 -4.13 -16.93
C GLU A 7 -22.82 -3.55 -18.35
N LYS A 8 -23.22 -2.30 -18.57
CA LYS A 8 -23.00 -1.62 -19.85
C LYS A 8 -21.51 -1.50 -20.19
N ILE A 9 -20.67 -1.16 -19.21
CA ILE A 9 -19.21 -1.08 -19.40
C ILE A 9 -18.64 -2.47 -19.67
N ALA A 10 -19.00 -3.47 -18.86
CA ALA A 10 -18.55 -4.86 -19.02
C ALA A 10 -18.86 -5.39 -20.43
N ASN A 11 -20.09 -5.18 -20.92
CA ASN A 11 -20.49 -5.53 -22.28
C ASN A 11 -19.70 -4.76 -23.34
N LYS A 12 -19.47 -3.46 -23.15
CA LYS A 12 -18.68 -2.62 -24.07
C LYS A 12 -17.22 -3.09 -24.17
N GLU A 13 -16.64 -3.52 -23.05
CA GLU A 13 -15.25 -3.96 -22.94
C GLU A 13 -15.08 -5.46 -23.20
N GLY A 14 -16.17 -6.21 -23.44
CA GLY A 14 -16.14 -7.64 -23.75
C GLY A 14 -15.67 -8.51 -22.57
N VAL A 15 -15.90 -8.07 -21.33
CA VAL A 15 -15.49 -8.78 -20.11
C VAL A 15 -16.69 -9.09 -19.22
N GLU A 16 -16.60 -10.18 -18.48
CA GLU A 16 -17.59 -10.48 -17.44
C GLU A 16 -17.60 -9.39 -16.36
N LYS A 17 -18.78 -9.08 -15.85
CA LYS A 17 -18.98 -8.03 -14.84
C LYS A 17 -18.16 -8.32 -13.57
N GLU A 18 -18.17 -9.55 -13.09
CA GLU A 18 -17.42 -10.01 -11.93
C GLU A 18 -15.91 -9.83 -12.17
N LYS A 19 -15.43 -10.20 -13.36
CA LYS A 19 -14.03 -9.99 -13.77
C LYS A 19 -13.67 -8.51 -13.81
N LEU A 20 -14.53 -7.66 -14.37
CA LEU A 20 -14.34 -6.21 -14.40
C LEU A 20 -14.26 -5.63 -12.99
N MET A 21 -15.13 -6.07 -12.08
CA MET A 21 -15.11 -5.64 -10.67
C MET A 21 -13.82 -6.06 -9.97
N THR A 22 -13.38 -7.31 -10.14
CA THR A 22 -12.12 -7.81 -9.56
C THR A 22 -10.91 -7.03 -10.08
N LEU A 23 -10.82 -6.80 -11.40
CA LEU A 23 -9.75 -6.01 -12.00
C LEU A 23 -9.74 -4.55 -11.50
N SER A 24 -10.93 -3.95 -11.36
CA SER A 24 -11.08 -2.60 -10.86
C SER A 24 -10.62 -2.47 -9.40
N LEU A 25 -10.96 -3.46 -8.56
CA LEU A 25 -10.52 -3.49 -7.17
C LEU A 25 -9.00 -3.70 -7.05
N ILE A 26 -8.42 -4.59 -7.86
CA ILE A 26 -6.96 -4.76 -7.94
C ILE A 26 -6.27 -3.46 -8.34
N ALA A 27 -6.80 -2.74 -9.34
CA ALA A 27 -6.24 -1.46 -9.77
C ALA A 27 -6.29 -0.41 -8.65
N TYR A 28 -7.42 -0.31 -7.95
CA TYR A 28 -7.57 0.58 -6.80
C TYR A 28 -6.58 0.26 -5.66
N LEU A 29 -6.45 -1.02 -5.29
CA LEU A 29 -5.54 -1.43 -4.22
C LEU A 29 -4.07 -1.22 -4.58
N ASN A 30 -3.69 -1.40 -5.85
CA ASN A 30 -2.33 -1.10 -6.31
C ASN A 30 -1.99 0.38 -6.18
N GLU A 31 -2.90 1.27 -6.57
CA GLU A 31 -2.70 2.72 -6.42
C GLU A 31 -2.62 3.12 -4.95
N LYS A 32 -3.47 2.52 -4.10
CA LYS A 32 -3.42 2.73 -2.65
C LYS A 32 -2.09 2.26 -2.06
N LYS A 33 -1.62 1.06 -2.41
CA LYS A 33 -0.33 0.51 -1.98
C LYS A 33 0.83 1.40 -2.40
N LYS A 34 0.80 1.92 -3.63
CA LYS A 34 1.83 2.82 -4.15
C LYS A 34 2.00 4.06 -3.26
N LYS A 35 0.90 4.68 -2.82
CA LYS A 35 0.95 5.84 -1.91
C LYS A 35 1.59 5.51 -0.57
N TYR A 36 1.25 4.37 0.02
CA TYR A 36 1.90 3.93 1.26
C TYR A 36 3.40 3.65 1.08
N MET A 37 3.79 3.08 -0.07
CA MET A 37 5.20 2.88 -0.39
C MET A 37 5.94 4.21 -0.58
N GLU A 38 5.31 5.22 -1.18
CA GLU A 38 5.87 6.57 -1.33
C GLU A 38 6.08 7.25 0.02
N GLU A 39 5.09 7.20 0.91
CA GLU A 39 5.18 7.73 2.28
C GLU A 39 6.28 7.03 3.08
N ARG A 40 6.35 5.69 2.99
CA ARG A 40 7.43 4.91 3.61
C ARG A 40 8.81 5.36 3.11
N LEU A 41 8.96 5.56 1.80
CA LEU A 41 10.22 6.02 1.21
C LEU A 41 10.58 7.45 1.63
N GLU A 42 9.60 8.32 1.81
CA GLU A 42 9.80 9.68 2.28
C GLU A 42 10.39 9.70 3.70
N ILE A 43 9.82 8.92 4.62
CA ILE A 43 10.30 8.82 6.00
C ILE A 43 11.72 8.23 6.03
N LEU A 44 11.98 7.14 5.30
CA LEU A 44 13.32 6.53 5.24
C LEU A 44 14.37 7.51 4.69
N ARG A 45 14.00 8.30 3.67
CA ARG A 45 14.86 9.34 3.10
C ARG A 45 15.15 10.47 4.08
N ARG A 46 14.17 10.90 4.87
CA ARG A 46 14.33 11.95 5.90
C ARG A 46 15.50 11.63 6.86
N TYR A 47 15.68 10.36 7.18
CA TYR A 47 16.72 9.87 8.11
C TYR A 47 17.95 9.28 7.43
N ASN A 48 17.99 9.25 6.09
CA ASN A 48 19.04 8.60 5.30
C ASN A 48 19.29 7.14 5.75
N VAL A 49 18.21 6.37 5.83
CA VAL A 49 18.20 4.94 6.20
C VAL A 49 17.52 4.12 5.12
N ASN A 50 17.77 2.82 5.10
CA ASN A 50 17.22 1.89 4.10
C ASN A 50 16.10 1.00 4.65
N SER A 51 15.88 1.00 5.97
CA SER A 51 14.84 0.18 6.60
C SER A 51 14.35 0.76 7.93
N THR A 52 13.13 0.38 8.33
CA THR A 52 12.53 0.64 9.64
C THR A 52 13.47 0.19 10.78
N LYS A 53 14.08 -0.99 10.62
CA LYS A 53 15.05 -1.53 11.59
C LYS A 53 16.31 -0.66 11.70
N GLU A 54 16.84 -0.17 10.59
CA GLU A 54 18.00 0.73 10.60
C GLU A 54 17.67 2.05 11.33
N LEU A 55 16.46 2.59 11.13
CA LEU A 55 16.00 3.77 11.87
C LEU A 55 15.97 3.51 13.38
N GLU A 56 15.31 2.43 13.80
CA GLU A 56 15.22 2.02 15.21
C GLU A 56 16.61 1.88 15.86
N GLU A 57 17.55 1.22 15.17
CA GLU A 57 18.92 1.05 15.66
C GLU A 57 19.65 2.39 15.84
N LYS A 58 19.51 3.31 14.87
CA LYS A 58 20.15 4.63 14.93
C LYS A 58 19.55 5.52 16.03
N ILE A 59 18.24 5.46 16.25
CA ILE A 59 17.60 6.16 17.37
C ILE A 59 18.13 5.62 18.70
N ARG A 60 18.17 4.29 18.88
CA ARG A 60 18.67 3.65 20.11
C ARG A 60 20.12 3.98 20.44
N LYS A 61 20.96 4.18 19.42
CA LYS A 61 22.37 4.59 19.60
C LYS A 61 22.56 6.08 19.85
N GLY A 62 21.49 6.87 19.77
CA GLY A 62 21.54 8.33 19.86
C GLY A 62 22.15 9.00 18.63
N GLU A 63 22.24 8.29 17.49
CA GLU A 63 22.75 8.82 16.23
C GLU A 63 21.69 9.72 15.52
N ILE A 64 20.41 9.49 15.82
CA ILE A 64 19.26 10.28 15.36
C ILE A 64 18.51 10.80 16.59
N SER A 65 18.08 12.07 16.53
CA SER A 65 17.24 12.68 17.57
C SER A 65 15.96 11.88 17.79
N GLU A 66 15.69 11.49 19.03
CA GLU A 66 14.53 10.67 19.41
C GLU A 66 13.19 11.27 18.98
N HIS A 67 13.06 12.60 19.06
CA HIS A 67 11.91 13.32 18.53
C HIS A 67 12.32 14.09 17.26
N PRO A 68 11.57 13.97 16.15
CA PRO A 68 10.32 13.19 15.96
C PRO A 68 10.51 11.71 15.56
N ALA A 69 11.73 11.16 15.64
CA ALA A 69 12.07 9.89 15.01
C ALA A 69 11.31 8.65 15.55
N TRP A 70 10.94 8.61 16.82
CA TRP A 70 10.09 7.53 17.35
C TRP A 70 8.68 7.54 16.76
N GLU A 71 8.09 8.71 16.51
CA GLU A 71 6.76 8.84 15.87
C GLU A 71 6.80 8.40 14.41
N ASP A 72 7.88 8.78 13.71
CA ASP A 72 8.14 8.33 12.35
C ASP A 72 8.40 6.82 12.28
N LEU A 73 9.04 6.22 13.29
CA LEU A 73 9.22 4.77 13.37
C LEU A 73 7.87 4.04 13.49
N ILE A 74 6.99 4.51 14.37
CA ILE A 74 5.63 3.95 14.52
C ILE A 74 4.87 4.07 13.19
N THR A 75 5.00 5.21 12.52
CA THR A 75 4.40 5.41 11.20
C THR A 75 4.92 4.40 10.17
N LEU A 76 6.24 4.15 10.14
CA LEU A 76 6.84 3.14 9.26
C LEU A 76 6.32 1.72 9.54
N GLU A 77 6.23 1.33 10.80
CA GLU A 77 5.73 0.00 11.19
C GLU A 77 4.28 -0.21 10.72
N ASN A 78 3.42 0.79 10.92
CA ASN A 78 2.04 0.77 10.44
C ASN A 78 1.96 0.70 8.90
N LEU A 79 2.79 1.47 8.20
CA LEU A 79 2.85 1.43 6.73
C LEU A 79 3.28 0.06 6.22
N GLU A 80 4.25 -0.59 6.87
CA GLU A 80 4.70 -1.93 6.49
C GLU A 80 3.60 -2.99 6.66
N GLU A 81 2.82 -2.91 7.75
CA GLU A 81 1.66 -3.77 7.96
C GLU A 81 0.60 -3.55 6.88
N ILE A 82 0.20 -2.30 6.62
CA ILE A 82 -0.84 -1.98 5.63
C ILE A 82 -0.39 -2.37 4.21
N ILE A 83 0.88 -2.17 3.85
CA ILE A 83 1.44 -2.58 2.56
C ILE A 83 1.37 -4.10 2.41
N LYS A 84 1.68 -4.84 3.48
CA LYS A 84 1.61 -6.30 3.49
C LYS A 84 0.18 -6.79 3.31
N GLU A 85 -0.76 -6.29 4.12
CA GLU A 85 -2.19 -6.63 4.02
C GLU A 85 -2.74 -6.34 2.62
N THR A 86 -2.49 -5.13 2.10
CA THR A 86 -2.93 -4.74 0.75
C THR A 86 -2.34 -5.65 -0.33
N SER A 87 -1.09 -6.10 -0.16
CA SER A 87 -0.45 -7.04 -1.08
C SER A 87 -1.08 -8.43 -1.03
N ASP A 88 -1.45 -8.89 0.16
CA ASP A 88 -2.12 -10.18 0.35
C ASP A 88 -3.55 -10.15 -0.23
N ASP A 89 -4.29 -9.06 -0.06
CA ASP A 89 -5.60 -8.84 -0.71
C ASP A 89 -5.50 -8.89 -2.23
N ILE A 90 -4.54 -8.17 -2.82
CA ILE A 90 -4.28 -8.21 -4.26
C ILE A 90 -4.00 -9.64 -4.72
N ARG A 91 -3.14 -10.37 -3.99
CA ARG A 91 -2.79 -11.76 -4.33
C ARG A 91 -4.01 -12.67 -4.26
N ASN A 92 -4.90 -12.48 -3.29
CA ASN A 92 -6.13 -13.27 -3.16
C ASN A 92 -7.11 -12.98 -4.29
N LEU A 93 -7.28 -11.72 -4.68
CA LEU A 93 -8.10 -11.33 -5.83
C LEU A 93 -7.56 -11.89 -7.15
N GLN A 94 -6.23 -11.91 -7.31
CA GLN A 94 -5.59 -12.49 -8.50
C GLN A 94 -5.78 -14.00 -8.64
N LYS A 95 -5.90 -14.73 -7.52
CA LYS A 95 -6.20 -16.17 -7.53
C LYS A 95 -7.66 -16.49 -7.91
N ALA A 96 -8.54 -15.49 -7.80
CA ALA A 96 -9.95 -15.61 -8.15
C ALA A 96 -10.26 -15.23 -9.60
N LEU A 97 -9.23 -14.83 -10.39
CA LEU A 97 -9.29 -14.58 -11.83
C LEU A 97 -8.91 -15.82 -12.63
#